data_AF-A0AAW2VM58-F1
#
_entry.id   AF-A0AAW2VM58-F1
#
_cell.length_a   1.000
_cell.length_b   1.000
_cell.length_c   1.000
_cell.angle_alpha   90.00
_cell.angle_beta   90.00
_cell.angle_gamma   90.00
#
_symmetry.space_group_name_H-M   'P 1'
#
loop_
_entity.id
_entity.type
_entity.pdbx_description
1 polymer ?
#
loop_
_entity_poly.entity_id
_entity_poly.type
_entity_poly.pdbx_seq_one_letter_code
_entity_poly.pdbx_strand_id
1 'polypeptide(L)'
;MATTKIFFSTFSLYVSVISLLSIASAFSPVDHYLVNCGSHSAATSDLDHRVFTGDASRYLTSTLTIQLESTDSQLTSPSPFYSSARAFDHPAHYTFPIRDRGTHHLVRLHFHPFRNNYNDLLQAEFHVVANGFLLLRYFRIPVTDNFPVIKEFVIPVASEELKIAFVPSGRSKFGFVNAIEVISAPEDLIADVAQLVGFEKNERVNGLLKNGFETVHRVNVGGFKVTPFNDSLWRTWVTDDDYLVSSDGSKEIHFGGRIMYQMGGASREVGPDNVYNTARVIKSSDDSIPNGNLTWLFRVEKGYSYMVRMHFCDIASVASGMLYFNVYVNGNLAYENLDLSYMTNRLLASPFYADFLVDGDSSGNLVVSVGPSNMSLPRAVDAILNGVEIWKLNNSMGSFDGAVCADFVWRSWRRGHAGVLLPLVAAVFLLLSVSVFLQWRRSGAVAWSPLPVDVSETDLKSGNRF
;
A
#
# COMPACT_ATOMS: atom_id res chain seq x y z
N MET A 1 -46.35 -45.23 -9.53
CA MET A 1 -46.01 -44.76 -8.16
C MET A 1 -44.56 -45.07 -7.75
N ALA A 2 -43.97 -46.19 -8.19
CA ALA A 2 -42.57 -46.53 -7.87
C ALA A 2 -41.52 -45.68 -8.64
N THR A 3 -41.78 -45.35 -9.90
CA THR A 3 -40.88 -44.55 -10.76
C THR A 3 -40.71 -43.10 -10.31
N THR A 4 -41.75 -42.50 -9.75
CA THR A 4 -41.71 -41.12 -9.22
C THR A 4 -40.89 -41.02 -7.93
N LYS A 5 -40.88 -42.07 -7.09
CA LYS A 5 -40.11 -42.10 -5.83
C LYS A 5 -38.60 -42.20 -6.08
N ILE A 6 -38.18 -42.90 -7.13
CA ILE A 6 -36.77 -43.03 -7.50
C ILE A 6 -36.22 -41.68 -7.99
N PHE A 7 -36.99 -40.94 -8.79
CA PHE A 7 -36.60 -39.61 -9.30
C PHE A 7 -36.41 -38.58 -8.19
N PHE A 8 -37.28 -38.57 -7.17
CA PHE A 8 -37.14 -37.69 -6.00
C PHE A 8 -35.94 -38.07 -5.13
N SER A 9 -35.65 -39.37 -4.98
CA SER A 9 -34.48 -39.84 -4.22
C SER A 9 -33.17 -39.48 -4.92
N THR A 10 -33.07 -39.63 -6.25
CA THR A 10 -31.89 -39.26 -7.02
C THR A 10 -31.70 -37.75 -7.09
N PHE A 11 -32.78 -36.97 -7.17
CA PHE A 11 -32.73 -35.50 -7.13
C PHE A 11 -32.30 -34.98 -5.75
N SER A 12 -32.80 -35.58 -4.67
CA SER A 12 -32.38 -35.24 -3.30
C SER A 12 -30.92 -35.61 -3.03
N LEU A 13 -30.42 -36.72 -3.60
CA LEU A 13 -29.00 -37.08 -3.51
C LEU A 13 -28.13 -36.10 -4.31
N TYR A 14 -28.57 -35.68 -5.50
CA TYR A 14 -27.87 -34.69 -6.33
C TYR A 14 -27.79 -33.32 -5.63
N VAL A 15 -28.89 -32.84 -5.03
CA VAL A 15 -28.90 -31.60 -4.26
C VAL A 15 -27.99 -31.72 -3.03
N SER A 16 -27.99 -32.85 -2.33
CA SER A 16 -27.10 -33.09 -1.18
C SER A 16 -25.62 -33.18 -1.59
N VAL A 17 -25.30 -33.76 -2.74
CA VAL A 17 -23.93 -33.81 -3.29
C VAL A 17 -23.46 -32.44 -3.78
N ILE A 18 -24.35 -31.62 -4.37
CA ILE A 18 -24.04 -30.21 -4.72
C ILE A 18 -23.89 -29.36 -3.46
N SER A 19 -24.63 -29.65 -2.39
CA SER A 19 -24.48 -28.99 -1.08
C SER A 19 -23.18 -29.38 -0.36
N LEU A 20 -22.69 -30.60 -0.60
CA LEU A 20 -21.40 -31.11 -0.11
C LEU A 20 -20.20 -30.65 -0.97
N LEU A 21 -20.45 -30.15 -2.19
CA LEU A 21 -19.44 -29.55 -3.07
C LEU A 21 -19.13 -28.09 -2.74
N SER A 22 -19.83 -27.49 -1.76
CA SER A 22 -19.38 -26.29 -1.07
C SER A 22 -18.24 -26.63 -0.09
N ILE A 23 -17.20 -27.30 -0.61
CA ILE A 23 -15.88 -27.27 0.02
C ILE A 23 -15.51 -25.80 0.03
N ALA A 24 -15.26 -25.24 1.21
CA ALA A 24 -14.74 -23.88 1.33
C ALA A 24 -13.47 -23.81 0.45
N SER A 25 -13.58 -23.23 -0.74
CA SER A 25 -12.41 -23.01 -1.57
C SER A 25 -11.58 -21.98 -0.83
N ALA A 26 -10.34 -22.33 -0.48
CA ALA A 26 -9.38 -21.33 -0.03
C ALA A 26 -9.33 -20.20 -1.08
N PHE A 27 -9.29 -18.96 -0.62
CA PHE A 27 -9.16 -17.82 -1.52
C PHE A 27 -7.96 -18.02 -2.44
N SER A 28 -8.20 -17.88 -3.74
CA SER A 28 -7.18 -17.96 -4.77
C SER A 28 -7.22 -16.65 -5.55
N PRO A 29 -6.29 -15.72 -5.33
CA PRO A 29 -6.26 -14.46 -6.06
C PRO A 29 -6.05 -14.72 -7.55
N VAL A 30 -6.70 -13.90 -8.38
CA VAL A 30 -6.63 -13.98 -9.85
C VAL A 30 -5.23 -13.60 -10.34
N ASP A 31 -4.69 -12.51 -9.79
CA ASP A 31 -3.32 -12.06 -10.01
C ASP A 31 -2.51 -12.31 -8.74
N HIS A 32 -1.41 -13.02 -8.89
CA HIS A 32 -0.65 -13.53 -7.75
C HIS A 32 0.83 -13.65 -8.10
N TYR A 33 1.60 -12.63 -7.71
CA TYR A 33 3.02 -12.50 -8.00
C TYR A 33 3.80 -12.36 -6.69
N LEU A 34 4.70 -13.30 -6.45
CA LEU A 34 5.68 -13.25 -5.37
C LEU A 34 7.07 -13.25 -6.00
N VAL A 35 7.79 -12.14 -5.89
CA VAL A 35 9.07 -11.94 -6.57
C VAL A 35 10.21 -11.86 -5.56
N ASN A 36 11.20 -12.73 -5.70
CA ASN A 36 12.48 -12.65 -5.01
C ASN A 36 13.45 -11.81 -5.84
N CYS A 37 13.71 -10.58 -5.42
CA CYS A 37 14.47 -9.60 -6.18
C CYS A 37 15.98 -9.84 -6.03
N GLY A 38 16.70 -9.81 -7.16
CA GLY A 38 18.15 -10.01 -7.21
C GLY A 38 18.61 -11.46 -7.15
N SER A 39 17.74 -12.41 -6.83
CA SER A 39 18.11 -13.83 -6.67
C SER A 39 18.52 -14.49 -8.00
N HIS A 40 19.56 -15.32 -7.94
CA HIS A 40 19.92 -16.25 -9.04
C HIS A 40 19.02 -17.50 -9.07
N SER A 41 18.31 -17.79 -7.98
CA SER A 41 17.42 -18.94 -7.90
C SER A 41 16.13 -18.68 -8.65
N ALA A 42 15.69 -19.66 -9.45
CA ALA A 42 14.41 -19.57 -10.16
C ALA A 42 13.23 -19.50 -9.18
N ALA A 43 13.34 -20.19 -8.04
CA ALA A 43 12.34 -20.19 -6.99
C ALA A 43 13.00 -20.27 -5.60
N THR A 44 12.39 -19.61 -4.62
CA THR A 44 12.78 -19.64 -3.21
C THR A 44 11.54 -19.83 -2.36
N SER A 45 11.52 -20.85 -1.51
CA SER A 45 10.44 -21.06 -0.54
C SER A 45 10.78 -20.42 0.79
N ASP A 46 9.81 -19.74 1.39
CA ASP A 46 9.94 -19.28 2.76
C ASP A 46 9.50 -20.33 3.79
N LEU A 47 9.55 -19.98 5.07
CA LEU A 47 9.17 -20.86 6.18
C LEU A 47 7.68 -21.22 6.17
N ASP A 48 6.86 -20.40 5.51
CA ASP A 48 5.41 -20.60 5.37
C ASP A 48 5.06 -21.33 4.04
N HIS A 49 6.06 -21.90 3.37
CA HIS A 49 5.96 -22.59 2.08
C HIS A 49 5.45 -21.72 0.92
N ARG A 50 5.53 -20.39 1.02
CA ARG A 50 5.25 -19.48 -0.09
C ARG A 50 6.43 -19.50 -1.05
N VAL A 51 6.15 -19.62 -2.34
CA VAL A 51 7.18 -19.73 -3.39
C VAL A 51 7.35 -18.38 -4.08
N PHE A 52 8.50 -17.76 -3.86
CA PHE A 52 8.91 -16.53 -4.53
C PHE A 52 9.75 -16.87 -5.76
N THR A 53 9.39 -16.31 -6.91
CA THR A 53 10.10 -16.51 -8.18
C THR A 53 11.19 -15.45 -8.35
N GLY A 54 12.35 -15.82 -8.88
CA GLY A 54 13.40 -14.85 -9.21
C GLY A 54 12.93 -13.77 -10.18
N ASP A 55 13.48 -12.56 -10.07
CA ASP A 55 13.05 -11.41 -10.88
C ASP A 55 13.55 -11.38 -12.34
N ALA A 56 14.56 -12.18 -12.67
CA ALA A 56 15.28 -12.07 -13.92
C ALA A 56 14.39 -12.31 -15.16
N SER A 57 14.48 -11.39 -16.14
CA SER A 57 13.87 -11.42 -17.49
C SER A 57 12.34 -11.44 -17.60
N ARG A 58 11.61 -11.74 -16.52
CA ARG A 58 10.14 -11.86 -16.56
C ARG A 58 9.40 -10.58 -16.21
N TYR A 59 9.91 -9.82 -15.24
CA TYR A 59 9.22 -8.63 -14.71
C TYR A 59 10.02 -7.34 -14.90
N LEU A 60 11.34 -7.44 -15.05
CA LEU A 60 12.22 -6.29 -15.23
C LEU A 60 12.41 -6.00 -16.72
N THR A 61 12.08 -4.78 -17.12
CA THR A 61 12.30 -4.28 -18.50
C THR A 61 13.63 -3.56 -18.66
N SER A 62 14.28 -3.15 -17.56
CA SER A 62 15.56 -2.43 -17.57
C SER A 62 16.76 -3.38 -17.54
N THR A 63 17.75 -3.12 -18.37
CA THR A 63 19.05 -3.83 -18.37
C THR A 63 20.07 -3.23 -17.40
N LEU A 64 19.83 -2.01 -16.92
CA LEU A 64 20.73 -1.28 -16.00
C LEU A 64 20.23 -1.42 -14.56
N THR A 65 20.41 -2.62 -14.00
CA THR A 65 20.07 -2.92 -12.60
C THR A 65 21.13 -3.85 -12.00
N ILE A 66 21.28 -3.83 -10.68
CA ILE A 66 22.36 -4.53 -9.99
C ILE A 66 21.77 -5.66 -9.15
N GLN A 67 22.26 -6.89 -9.34
CA GLN A 67 21.94 -8.02 -8.46
C GLN A 67 22.83 -7.95 -7.24
N LEU A 68 22.24 -8.03 -6.06
CA LEU A 68 22.96 -8.06 -4.80
C LEU A 68 22.63 -9.32 -4.05
N GLU A 69 23.68 -9.95 -3.52
CA GLU A 69 23.58 -11.07 -2.60
C GLU A 69 24.34 -10.74 -1.32
N SER A 70 23.85 -11.27 -0.21
CA SER A 70 24.50 -11.06 1.07
C SER A 70 25.82 -11.83 1.14
N THR A 71 26.83 -11.17 1.69
CA THR A 71 28.12 -11.79 2.02
C THR A 71 28.12 -12.43 3.40
N ASP A 72 27.03 -12.33 4.16
CA ASP A 72 26.94 -12.91 5.49
C ASP A 72 26.51 -14.38 5.41
N SER A 73 27.44 -15.28 5.77
CA SER A 73 27.19 -16.72 5.86
C SER A 73 26.25 -17.13 7.00
N GLN A 74 25.98 -16.23 7.97
CA GLN A 74 25.15 -16.49 9.15
C GLN A 74 23.97 -15.53 9.25
N LEU A 75 23.34 -15.20 8.13
CA LEU A 75 22.11 -14.40 8.13
C LEU A 75 21.07 -15.04 9.06
N THR A 76 20.85 -14.42 10.23
CA THR A 76 19.63 -14.59 11.03
C THR A 76 18.49 -13.85 10.34
N SER A 77 18.24 -14.19 9.07
CA SER A 77 17.18 -13.59 8.29
C SER A 77 15.88 -14.34 8.55
N PRO A 78 14.75 -13.64 8.69
CA PRO A 78 13.46 -14.30 8.91
C PRO A 78 13.00 -15.11 7.70
N SER A 79 13.61 -14.93 6.52
CA SER A 79 13.33 -15.73 5.33
C SER A 79 14.53 -15.75 4.37
N PRO A 80 14.77 -16.85 3.64
CA PRO A 80 15.84 -16.94 2.64
C PRO A 80 15.74 -15.90 1.51
N PHE A 81 14.56 -15.41 1.14
CA PHE A 81 14.44 -14.39 0.09
C PHE A 81 14.95 -12.99 0.49
N TYR A 82 15.33 -12.79 1.74
CA TYR A 82 15.99 -11.55 2.20
C TYR A 82 17.52 -11.57 2.07
N SER A 83 18.11 -12.69 1.64
CA SER A 83 19.56 -12.76 1.35
C SER A 83 19.93 -12.15 0.00
N SER A 84 18.96 -11.73 -0.80
CA SER A 84 19.16 -11.05 -2.07
C SER A 84 18.35 -9.76 -2.16
N ALA A 85 18.81 -8.85 -3.02
CA ALA A 85 18.09 -7.64 -3.39
C ALA A 85 18.44 -7.24 -4.83
N ARG A 86 17.53 -6.50 -5.47
CA ARG A 86 17.88 -5.74 -6.67
C ARG A 86 18.07 -4.28 -6.32
N ALA A 87 19.18 -3.71 -6.77
CA ALA A 87 19.50 -2.30 -6.63
C ALA A 87 19.38 -1.53 -7.96
N PHE A 88 19.08 -0.23 -7.81
CA PHE A 88 18.80 0.71 -8.89
C PHE A 88 19.60 1.99 -8.65
N ASP A 89 20.56 2.29 -9.52
CA ASP A 89 21.28 3.57 -9.61
C ASP A 89 20.67 4.53 -10.65
N HIS A 90 19.76 4.00 -11.46
CA HIS A 90 18.93 4.71 -12.41
C HIS A 90 17.46 4.32 -12.25
N PRO A 91 16.52 5.15 -12.71
CA PRO A 91 15.11 4.82 -12.66
C PRO A 91 14.83 3.54 -13.47
N ALA A 92 14.24 2.56 -12.81
CA ALA A 92 13.85 1.29 -13.42
C ALA A 92 12.49 0.87 -12.86
N HIS A 93 11.79 -0.03 -13.55
CA HIS A 93 10.50 -0.51 -13.10
C HIS A 93 10.34 -2.01 -13.32
N TYR A 94 9.50 -2.59 -12.46
CA TYR A 94 8.89 -3.88 -12.67
C TYR A 94 7.56 -3.69 -13.40
N THR A 95 7.23 -4.62 -14.30
CA THR A 95 5.96 -4.69 -15.01
C THR A 95 5.31 -6.02 -14.72
N PHE A 96 4.08 -5.97 -14.21
CA PHE A 96 3.25 -7.14 -13.94
C PHE A 96 2.04 -7.11 -14.87
N PRO A 97 1.77 -8.16 -15.66
CA PRO A 97 0.51 -8.25 -16.40
C PRO A 97 -0.65 -8.41 -15.40
N ILE A 98 -1.78 -7.78 -15.68
CA ILE A 98 -2.95 -7.74 -14.78
C ILE A 98 -4.16 -8.32 -15.49
N ARG A 99 -4.74 -9.36 -14.87
CA ARG A 99 -5.90 -10.07 -15.36
C ARG A 99 -7.18 -9.53 -14.71
N ASP A 100 -7.14 -9.22 -13.42
CA ASP A 100 -8.28 -8.73 -12.66
C ASP A 100 -8.35 -7.20 -12.71
N ARG A 101 -8.81 -6.67 -13.84
CA ARG A 101 -8.76 -5.22 -14.09
C ARG A 101 -9.89 -4.49 -13.38
N GLY A 102 -9.62 -3.27 -12.95
CA GLY A 102 -10.61 -2.41 -12.30
C GLY A 102 -10.83 -2.72 -10.83
N THR A 103 -10.07 -3.68 -10.26
CA THR A 103 -10.06 -4.01 -8.84
C THR A 103 -8.80 -3.47 -8.16
N HIS A 104 -8.79 -3.52 -6.83
CA HIS A 104 -7.61 -3.18 -6.05
C HIS A 104 -6.62 -4.34 -6.02
N HIS A 105 -5.34 -3.99 -5.95
CA HIS A 105 -4.26 -4.94 -5.76
C HIS A 105 -3.49 -4.58 -4.50
N LEU A 106 -3.21 -5.59 -3.67
CA LEU A 106 -2.23 -5.49 -2.61
C LEU A 106 -0.84 -5.47 -3.26
N VAL A 107 -0.05 -4.46 -2.90
CA VAL A 107 1.34 -4.29 -3.30
C VAL A 107 2.18 -4.23 -2.03
N ARG A 108 3.03 -5.25 -1.81
CA ARG A 108 3.99 -5.25 -0.69
C ARG A 108 5.40 -5.11 -1.20
N LEU A 109 6.14 -4.19 -0.59
CA LEU A 109 7.54 -3.94 -0.88
C LEU A 109 8.36 -4.26 0.36
N HIS A 110 9.32 -5.15 0.22
CA HIS A 110 10.12 -5.62 1.34
C HIS A 110 11.54 -5.09 1.26
N PHE A 111 12.02 -4.54 2.37
CA PHE A 111 13.34 -3.96 2.51
C PHE A 111 14.06 -4.55 3.72
N HIS A 112 15.12 -5.31 3.47
CA HIS A 112 16.01 -5.92 4.44
C HIS A 112 17.45 -5.56 4.06
N PRO A 113 18.06 -4.56 4.72
CA PRO A 113 19.45 -4.20 4.44
C PRO A 113 20.39 -5.31 4.93
N PHE A 114 21.40 -5.63 4.13
CA PHE A 114 22.40 -6.66 4.41
C PHE A 114 23.77 -6.24 3.90
N ARG A 115 24.83 -6.83 4.46
CA ARG A 115 26.21 -6.64 4.00
C ARG A 115 26.42 -7.32 2.65
N ASN A 116 27.05 -6.61 1.73
CA ASN A 116 27.28 -7.05 0.35
C ASN A 116 28.48 -6.30 -0.26
N ASN A 117 28.84 -6.62 -1.50
CA ASN A 117 29.99 -6.02 -2.20
C ASN A 117 29.71 -4.65 -2.86
N TYR A 118 28.46 -4.20 -2.83
CA TYR A 118 28.05 -2.85 -3.23
C TYR A 118 28.14 -1.91 -2.02
N ASN A 119 27.43 -0.77 -2.05
CA ASN A 119 27.36 0.15 -0.92
C ASN A 119 26.46 -0.38 0.22
N ASP A 120 26.63 0.23 1.40
CA ASP A 120 25.74 0.02 2.55
C ASP A 120 24.29 0.35 2.19
N LEU A 121 23.41 -0.67 2.21
CA LEU A 121 22.00 -0.56 1.85
C LEU A 121 21.22 0.42 2.73
N LEU A 122 21.70 0.72 3.94
CA LEU A 122 21.11 1.75 4.81
C LEU A 122 21.30 3.17 4.27
N GLN A 123 22.22 3.38 3.32
CA GLN A 123 22.43 4.67 2.64
C GLN A 123 21.48 4.91 1.46
N ALA A 124 20.66 3.92 1.10
CA ALA A 124 19.69 4.03 0.03
C ALA A 124 18.73 5.21 0.27
N GLU A 125 18.44 5.94 -0.79
CA GLU A 125 17.47 7.04 -0.77
C GLU A 125 16.80 7.13 -2.14
N PHE A 126 15.50 6.85 -2.18
CA PHE A 126 14.77 6.70 -3.45
C PHE A 126 13.28 6.97 -3.29
N HIS A 127 12.60 7.05 -4.42
CA HIS A 127 11.15 7.14 -4.54
C HIS A 127 10.62 5.82 -5.11
N VAL A 128 9.37 5.49 -4.78
CA VAL A 128 8.62 4.41 -5.42
C VAL A 128 7.32 4.93 -5.99
N VAL A 129 7.06 4.64 -7.25
CA VAL A 129 5.86 5.04 -7.99
C VAL A 129 5.18 3.81 -8.55
N ALA A 130 3.86 3.67 -8.36
CA ALA A 130 3.07 2.59 -8.93
C ALA A 130 1.84 3.15 -9.67
N ASN A 131 1.77 2.96 -10.99
CA ASN A 131 0.64 3.38 -11.84
C ASN A 131 0.09 4.79 -11.53
N GLY A 132 0.98 5.77 -11.36
CA GLY A 132 0.63 7.17 -11.08
C GLY A 132 0.52 7.53 -9.60
N PHE A 133 0.45 6.54 -8.71
CA PHE A 133 0.54 6.77 -7.26
C PHE A 133 1.99 6.94 -6.83
N LEU A 134 2.27 7.98 -6.04
CA LEU A 134 3.55 8.13 -5.34
C LEU A 134 3.47 7.38 -4.01
N LEU A 135 4.05 6.18 -3.97
CA LEU A 135 4.00 5.30 -2.81
C LEU A 135 4.98 5.73 -1.71
N LEU A 136 6.20 6.08 -2.11
CA LEU A 136 7.30 6.41 -1.19
C LEU A 136 8.11 7.57 -1.77
N ARG A 137 8.52 8.53 -0.92
CA ARG A 137 9.27 9.72 -1.36
C ARG A 137 10.48 9.99 -0.49
N TYR A 138 11.66 10.12 -1.10
CA TYR A 138 12.94 10.25 -0.36
C TYR A 138 13.07 9.16 0.73
N PHE A 139 12.56 7.98 0.44
CA PHE A 139 12.49 6.89 1.38
C PHE A 139 13.88 6.39 1.68
N ARG A 140 14.13 6.27 2.99
CA ARG A 140 15.35 5.73 3.57
C ARG A 140 14.94 4.63 4.51
N ILE A 141 15.77 3.60 4.61
CA ILE A 141 15.50 2.50 5.54
C ILE A 141 15.63 3.06 6.97
N PRO A 142 14.59 2.94 7.81
CA PRO A 142 14.68 3.30 9.21
C PRO A 142 15.78 2.50 9.90
N VAL A 143 16.58 3.15 10.74
CA VAL A 143 17.57 2.47 11.58
C VAL A 143 16.82 1.85 12.75
N THR A 144 16.57 0.54 12.68
CA THR A 144 15.83 -0.24 13.67
C THR A 144 16.39 -1.66 13.74
N ASP A 145 16.16 -2.36 14.84
CA ASP A 145 16.46 -3.79 14.96
C ASP A 145 15.34 -4.67 14.37
N ASN A 146 14.19 -4.08 14.04
CA ASN A 146 13.02 -4.79 13.52
C ASN A 146 13.01 -4.85 11.98
N PHE A 147 13.91 -5.66 11.42
CA PHE A 147 13.87 -6.00 10.00
C PHE A 147 13.10 -7.30 9.74
N PRO A 148 12.51 -7.48 8.54
CA PRO A 148 12.44 -6.55 7.40
C PRO A 148 11.45 -5.40 7.61
N VAL A 149 11.65 -4.30 6.88
CA VAL A 149 10.63 -3.24 6.75
C VAL A 149 9.74 -3.60 5.56
N ILE A 150 8.45 -3.76 5.82
CA ILE A 150 7.45 -4.07 4.80
C ILE A 150 6.53 -2.87 4.63
N LYS A 151 6.38 -2.40 3.39
CA LYS A 151 5.42 -1.37 3.01
C LYS A 151 4.29 -2.00 2.21
N GLU A 152 3.07 -1.93 2.74
CA GLU A 152 1.87 -2.52 2.14
C GLU A 152 0.92 -1.42 1.65
N PHE A 153 0.53 -1.53 0.39
CA PHE A 153 -0.44 -0.65 -0.25
C PHE A 153 -1.57 -1.46 -0.89
N VAL A 154 -2.74 -0.88 -1.00
CA VAL A 154 -3.89 -1.42 -1.73
C VAL A 154 -4.29 -0.36 -2.76
N ILE A 155 -3.98 -0.58 -4.03
CA ILE A 155 -4.16 0.43 -5.09
C ILE A 155 -5.07 -0.07 -6.21
N PRO A 156 -5.93 0.79 -6.80
CA PRO A 156 -6.77 0.40 -7.92
C PRO A 156 -5.92 0.25 -9.19
N VAL A 157 -6.18 -0.82 -9.96
CA VAL A 157 -5.44 -1.10 -11.20
C VAL A 157 -6.40 -1.29 -12.37
N ALA A 158 -6.58 -0.23 -13.16
CA ALA A 158 -7.47 -0.26 -14.34
C ALA A 158 -6.75 -0.67 -15.64
N SER A 159 -5.42 -0.66 -15.67
CA SER A 159 -4.61 -0.96 -16.85
C SER A 159 -4.31 -2.45 -17.01
N GLU A 160 -3.85 -2.84 -18.20
CA GLU A 160 -3.44 -4.24 -18.47
C GLU A 160 -2.13 -4.64 -17.76
N GLU A 161 -1.39 -3.65 -17.27
CA GLU A 161 -0.14 -3.84 -16.56
C GLU A 161 -0.08 -2.96 -15.31
N LEU A 162 0.52 -3.48 -14.23
CA LEU A 162 0.96 -2.70 -13.08
C LEU A 162 2.46 -2.45 -13.19
N LYS A 163 2.85 -1.17 -13.22
CA LYS A 163 4.24 -0.72 -13.28
C LYS A 163 4.67 -0.15 -11.94
N ILE A 164 5.66 -0.78 -11.31
CA ILE A 164 6.24 -0.35 -10.05
C ILE A 164 7.66 0.15 -10.32
N ALA A 165 7.85 1.46 -10.28
CA ALA A 165 9.11 2.12 -10.57
C ALA A 165 9.87 2.52 -9.30
N PHE A 166 11.16 2.22 -9.29
CA PHE A 166 12.12 2.66 -8.28
C PHE A 166 12.98 3.76 -8.89
N VAL A 167 12.98 4.93 -8.25
CA VAL A 167 13.63 6.14 -8.78
C VAL A 167 14.59 6.67 -7.71
N PRO A 168 15.91 6.56 -7.85
CA PRO A 168 16.85 7.15 -6.88
C PRO A 168 16.58 8.65 -6.69
N SER A 169 16.83 9.19 -5.49
CA SER A 169 16.53 10.60 -5.20
C SER A 169 17.54 11.57 -5.85
N GLY A 170 18.76 11.10 -6.08
CA GLY A 170 19.84 11.83 -6.75
C GLY A 170 20.85 10.89 -7.42
N ARG A 171 21.78 11.46 -8.19
CA ARG A 171 22.74 10.70 -9.00
C ARG A 171 23.73 9.85 -8.23
N SER A 172 24.07 10.27 -7.00
CA SER A 172 24.94 9.53 -6.09
C SER A 172 24.15 8.60 -5.16
N LYS A 173 22.84 8.50 -5.36
CA LYS A 173 21.93 7.69 -4.55
C LYS A 173 21.48 6.47 -5.34
N PHE A 174 20.96 5.51 -4.60
CA PHE A 174 20.41 4.28 -5.16
C PHE A 174 19.16 3.89 -4.36
N GLY A 175 18.33 3.07 -4.98
CA GLY A 175 17.27 2.33 -4.30
C GLY A 175 17.51 0.83 -4.38
N PHE A 176 16.80 0.07 -3.55
CA PHE A 176 16.81 -1.38 -3.63
C PHE A 176 15.48 -1.96 -3.16
N VAL A 177 15.24 -3.22 -3.48
CA VAL A 177 14.11 -4.01 -2.99
C VAL A 177 14.53 -5.48 -2.89
N ASN A 178 14.10 -6.16 -1.82
CA ASN A 178 14.38 -7.59 -1.61
C ASN A 178 13.27 -8.48 -2.17
N ALA A 179 12.01 -8.06 -1.97
CA ALA A 179 10.87 -8.80 -2.50
C ALA A 179 9.71 -7.86 -2.85
N ILE A 180 8.92 -8.28 -3.84
CA ILE A 180 7.69 -7.62 -4.25
C ILE A 180 6.57 -8.65 -4.24
N GLU A 181 5.47 -8.33 -3.56
CA GLU A 181 4.21 -9.09 -3.66
C GLU A 181 3.18 -8.23 -4.40
N VAL A 182 2.52 -8.79 -5.41
CA VAL A 182 1.36 -8.19 -6.10
C VAL A 182 0.24 -9.20 -6.12
N ILE A 183 -0.86 -8.90 -5.42
CA ILE A 183 -1.97 -9.83 -5.20
C ILE A 183 -3.29 -9.12 -5.49
N SER A 184 -4.13 -9.64 -6.37
CA SER A 184 -5.49 -9.11 -6.58
C SER A 184 -6.27 -9.19 -5.27
N ALA A 185 -6.86 -8.08 -4.83
CA ALA A 185 -7.67 -8.03 -3.63
C ALA A 185 -9.03 -8.69 -3.89
N PRO A 186 -9.61 -9.38 -2.89
CA PRO A 186 -11.03 -9.75 -2.91
C PRO A 186 -11.91 -8.52 -3.12
N GLU A 187 -13.02 -8.67 -3.85
CA GLU A 187 -13.97 -7.58 -4.14
C GLU A 187 -14.53 -6.92 -2.88
N ASP A 188 -14.69 -7.69 -1.80
CA ASP A 188 -15.26 -7.24 -0.52
C ASP A 188 -14.21 -6.71 0.47
N LEU A 189 -12.91 -6.72 0.11
CA LEU A 189 -11.86 -6.21 1.00
C LEU A 189 -12.04 -4.72 1.27
N ILE A 190 -12.32 -3.91 0.24
CA ILE A 190 -12.54 -2.46 0.35
C ILE A 190 -13.95 -2.16 -0.15
N ALA A 191 -14.80 -1.65 0.74
CA ALA A 191 -16.12 -1.18 0.33
C ALA A 191 -16.03 0.18 -0.36
N ASP A 192 -16.92 0.45 -1.32
CA ASP A 192 -17.00 1.78 -1.96
C ASP A 192 -17.57 2.86 -1.03
N VAL A 193 -17.95 2.49 0.20
CA VAL A 193 -18.61 3.33 1.18
C VAL A 193 -17.91 3.27 2.52
N ALA A 194 -17.78 4.42 3.18
CA ALA A 194 -17.49 4.50 4.61
C ALA A 194 -18.33 5.58 5.28
N GLN A 195 -18.36 5.55 6.61
CA GLN A 195 -18.97 6.59 7.42
C GLN A 195 -17.95 7.64 7.82
N LEU A 196 -18.09 8.87 7.32
CA LEU A 196 -17.35 10.02 7.83
C LEU A 196 -17.84 10.33 9.24
N VAL A 197 -16.93 10.26 10.21
CA VAL A 197 -17.24 10.50 11.62
C VAL A 197 -16.83 11.93 11.98
N GLY A 198 -17.81 12.76 12.31
CA GLY A 198 -17.62 14.15 12.71
C GLY A 198 -18.22 14.45 14.07
N PHE A 199 -17.91 15.63 14.61
CA PHE A 199 -18.43 16.09 15.90
C PHE A 199 -19.95 16.33 15.88
N GLU A 200 -20.47 16.92 14.81
CA GLU A 200 -21.89 17.29 14.71
C GLU A 200 -22.77 16.16 14.16
N LYS A 201 -22.28 15.45 13.14
CA LYS A 201 -23.01 14.37 12.49
C LYS A 201 -22.08 13.41 11.77
N ASN A 202 -22.61 12.21 11.57
CA ASN A 202 -22.00 11.20 10.74
C ASN A 202 -22.61 11.27 9.33
N GLU A 203 -21.76 11.13 8.32
CA GLU A 203 -22.19 11.16 6.92
C GLU A 203 -21.70 9.95 6.16
N ARG A 204 -22.48 9.49 5.18
CA ARG A 204 -22.07 8.39 4.30
C ARG A 204 -21.28 8.96 3.13
N VAL A 205 -20.04 8.51 2.97
CA VAL A 205 -19.17 8.88 1.85
C VAL A 205 -19.07 7.69 0.90
N ASN A 206 -19.24 7.94 -0.41
CA ASN A 206 -19.08 6.91 -1.44
C ASN A 206 -17.91 7.26 -2.38
N GLY A 207 -17.52 6.32 -3.26
CA GLY A 207 -16.46 6.53 -4.24
C GLY A 207 -15.05 6.25 -3.72
N LEU A 208 -14.94 5.45 -2.65
CA LEU A 208 -13.66 5.06 -2.05
C LEU A 208 -12.83 4.17 -2.98
N LEU A 209 -13.47 3.45 -3.91
CA LEU A 209 -12.75 2.55 -4.82
C LEU A 209 -11.79 3.27 -5.79
N LYS A 210 -11.90 4.60 -5.92
CA LYS A 210 -10.96 5.40 -6.73
C LYS A 210 -9.66 5.70 -6.01
N ASN A 211 -9.62 5.54 -4.69
CA ASN A 211 -8.46 5.83 -3.86
C ASN A 211 -7.58 4.58 -3.73
N GLY A 212 -6.31 4.82 -3.45
CA GLY A 212 -5.41 3.83 -2.90
C GLY A 212 -5.22 4.03 -1.39
N PHE A 213 -4.70 2.99 -0.75
CA PHE A 213 -4.58 2.88 0.69
C PHE A 213 -3.17 2.39 1.07
N GLU A 214 -2.49 3.05 2.02
CA GLU A 214 -1.29 2.50 2.70
C GLU A 214 -1.75 1.91 4.03
N THR A 215 -1.47 0.63 4.27
CA THR A 215 -1.75 0.02 5.59
C THR A 215 -0.77 0.59 6.62
N VAL A 216 -1.29 1.25 7.65
CA VAL A 216 -0.46 1.86 8.72
C VAL A 216 -0.49 1.01 9.98
N HIS A 217 -1.67 0.53 10.38
CA HIS A 217 -1.84 -0.36 11.54
C HIS A 217 -2.79 -1.50 11.20
N ARG A 218 -2.51 -2.68 11.76
CA ARG A 218 -3.35 -3.87 11.68
C ARG A 218 -3.20 -4.69 12.96
N VAL A 219 -4.24 -4.70 13.78
CA VAL A 219 -4.19 -5.15 15.17
C VAL A 219 -5.24 -6.22 15.43
N ASN A 220 -4.80 -7.34 16.01
CA ASN A 220 -5.65 -8.38 16.59
C ASN A 220 -5.89 -8.07 18.08
N VAL A 221 -7.13 -7.76 18.45
CA VAL A 221 -7.45 -7.25 19.78
C VAL A 221 -7.72 -8.39 20.76
N GLY A 222 -6.98 -8.41 21.87
CA GLY A 222 -7.06 -9.45 22.89
C GLY A 222 -6.63 -10.84 22.42
N GLY A 223 -5.90 -10.91 21.30
CA GLY A 223 -5.43 -12.13 20.68
C GLY A 223 -3.93 -12.15 20.45
N PHE A 224 -3.43 -13.27 19.94
CA PHE A 224 -2.02 -13.42 19.58
C PHE A 224 -1.73 -12.82 18.20
N LYS A 225 -0.44 -12.58 17.93
CA LYS A 225 0.04 -12.16 16.61
C LYS A 225 -0.38 -13.18 15.54
N VAL A 226 -1.07 -12.71 14.50
CA VAL A 226 -1.39 -13.51 13.31
C VAL A 226 -0.30 -13.31 12.27
N THR A 227 0.31 -14.40 11.84
CA THR A 227 1.36 -14.41 10.80
C THR A 227 0.75 -14.66 9.42
N PRO A 228 1.51 -14.38 8.33
CA PRO A 228 1.07 -14.67 6.97
C PRO A 228 0.51 -16.08 6.78
N PHE A 229 1.13 -17.10 7.37
CA PHE A 229 0.64 -18.49 7.35
C PHE A 229 -0.84 -18.66 7.74
N ASN A 230 -1.33 -17.81 8.65
CA ASN A 230 -2.66 -17.90 9.24
C ASN A 230 -3.66 -16.87 8.66
N ASP A 231 -3.30 -16.18 7.58
CA ASP A 231 -4.13 -15.18 6.92
C ASP A 231 -4.22 -15.46 5.41
N SER A 232 -5.43 -15.44 4.85
CA SER A 232 -5.66 -15.79 3.43
C SER A 232 -5.03 -14.79 2.45
N LEU A 233 -4.72 -13.57 2.90
CA LEU A 233 -4.03 -12.54 2.13
C LEU A 233 -2.58 -12.36 2.59
N TRP A 234 -2.06 -13.24 3.43
CA TRP A 234 -0.70 -13.18 3.99
C TRP A 234 -0.39 -11.89 4.76
N ARG A 235 -1.40 -11.29 5.36
CA ARG A 235 -1.24 -10.13 6.24
C ARG A 235 -0.68 -10.56 7.59
N THR A 236 -0.04 -9.62 8.26
CA THR A 236 0.36 -9.78 9.67
C THR A 236 -0.51 -8.90 10.54
N TRP A 237 -1.11 -9.47 11.59
CA TRP A 237 -1.85 -8.74 12.62
C TRP A 237 -1.03 -8.75 13.91
N VAL A 238 -0.66 -7.57 14.42
CA VAL A 238 0.07 -7.44 15.69
C VAL A 238 -0.90 -7.44 16.88
N THR A 239 -0.40 -7.63 18.11
CA THR A 239 -1.25 -7.58 19.31
C THR A 239 -1.63 -6.13 19.65
N ASP A 240 -2.67 -5.94 20.47
CA ASP A 240 -3.16 -4.61 20.83
C ASP A 240 -2.44 -3.96 22.01
N ASP A 241 -1.53 -4.66 22.68
CA ASP A 241 -0.88 -4.26 23.93
C ASP A 241 -0.19 -2.89 23.84
N ASP A 242 0.53 -2.65 22.74
CA ASP A 242 1.27 -1.39 22.51
C ASP A 242 0.36 -0.19 22.19
N TYR A 243 -0.92 -0.46 21.91
CA TYR A 243 -1.90 0.55 21.48
C TYR A 243 -2.93 0.86 22.57
N LEU A 244 -3.16 -0.08 23.49
CA LEU A 244 -4.17 0.04 24.54
C LEU A 244 -3.75 1.11 25.56
N VAL A 245 -4.62 2.10 25.79
CA VAL A 245 -4.34 3.22 26.71
C VAL A 245 -4.39 2.79 28.18
N SER A 246 -5.37 1.95 28.53
CA SER A 246 -5.47 1.29 29.83
C SER A 246 -6.20 -0.03 29.69
N SER A 247 -5.74 -1.05 30.43
CA SER A 247 -6.37 -2.36 30.54
C SER A 247 -7.34 -2.46 31.71
N ASP A 248 -7.50 -1.40 32.52
CA ASP A 248 -8.36 -1.37 33.69
C ASP A 248 -9.82 -1.68 33.32
N GLY A 249 -10.43 -2.65 33.99
CA GLY A 249 -11.80 -3.08 33.73
C GLY A 249 -11.99 -3.86 32.41
N SER A 250 -10.91 -4.12 31.68
CA SER A 250 -10.92 -4.92 30.45
C SER A 250 -10.66 -6.40 30.73
N LYS A 251 -11.18 -7.27 29.87
CA LYS A 251 -10.84 -8.69 29.86
C LYS A 251 -10.61 -9.20 28.44
N GLU A 252 -9.57 -9.99 28.27
CA GLU A 252 -9.32 -10.74 27.03
C GLU A 252 -10.16 -12.01 27.02
N ILE A 253 -10.72 -12.32 25.85
CA ILE A 253 -11.53 -13.51 25.64
C ILE A 253 -11.08 -14.24 24.38
N HIS A 254 -11.18 -15.56 24.45
CA HIS A 254 -10.88 -16.45 23.33
C HIS A 254 -12.02 -17.44 23.14
N PHE A 255 -12.39 -17.68 21.89
CA PHE A 255 -13.48 -18.54 21.49
C PHE A 255 -12.98 -19.71 20.65
N GLY A 256 -13.05 -20.91 21.20
CA GLY A 256 -12.64 -22.14 20.49
C GLY A 256 -13.67 -22.70 19.52
N GLY A 257 -14.82 -22.03 19.34
CA GLY A 257 -15.87 -22.46 18.43
C GLY A 257 -15.65 -22.02 16.98
N ARG A 258 -16.57 -22.43 16.10
CA ARG A 258 -16.53 -22.04 14.69
C ARG A 258 -17.04 -20.62 14.49
N ILE A 259 -16.27 -19.80 13.78
CA ILE A 259 -16.72 -18.48 13.32
C ILE A 259 -17.71 -18.64 12.16
N MET A 260 -18.87 -18.00 12.30
CA MET A 260 -20.06 -18.16 11.46
C MET A 260 -20.17 -17.03 10.44
N TYR A 261 -19.23 -17.01 9.48
CA TYR A 261 -19.25 -16.08 8.35
C TYR A 261 -20.59 -16.14 7.58
N GLN A 262 -21.17 -14.98 7.29
CA GLN A 262 -22.45 -14.84 6.60
C GLN A 262 -22.28 -14.17 5.23
N MET A 263 -23.11 -14.56 4.28
CA MET A 263 -23.19 -13.87 2.99
C MET A 263 -23.64 -12.43 3.20
N GLY A 264 -22.89 -11.47 2.64
CA GLY A 264 -23.13 -10.04 2.83
C GLY A 264 -22.58 -9.47 4.15
N GLY A 265 -21.98 -10.29 5.01
CA GLY A 265 -21.18 -9.86 6.16
C GLY A 265 -19.68 -9.84 5.83
N ALA A 266 -18.84 -9.79 6.86
CA ALA A 266 -17.39 -9.95 6.65
C ALA A 266 -17.08 -11.33 6.07
N SER A 267 -16.12 -11.43 5.16
CA SER A 267 -15.53 -12.70 4.71
C SER A 267 -14.27 -13.05 5.49
N ARG A 268 -13.73 -14.26 5.25
CA ARG A 268 -12.45 -14.70 5.81
C ARG A 268 -11.28 -13.87 5.31
N GLU A 269 -11.43 -13.31 4.11
CA GLU A 269 -10.45 -12.45 3.46
C GLU A 269 -10.50 -11.04 4.02
N VAL A 270 -11.67 -10.54 4.45
CA VAL A 270 -11.78 -9.30 5.24
C VAL A 270 -11.05 -9.46 6.58
N GLY A 271 -11.29 -10.55 7.31
CA GLY A 271 -10.56 -10.86 8.54
C GLY A 271 -10.56 -12.36 8.86
N PRO A 272 -9.41 -12.95 9.25
CA PRO A 272 -9.32 -14.38 9.49
C PRO A 272 -9.97 -14.79 10.81
N ASP A 273 -10.21 -16.09 10.99
CA ASP A 273 -10.81 -16.64 12.21
C ASP A 273 -10.02 -16.23 13.45
N ASN A 274 -8.69 -16.13 13.34
CA ASN A 274 -7.81 -15.74 14.44
C ASN A 274 -7.97 -14.29 14.93
N VAL A 275 -8.66 -13.44 14.15
CA VAL A 275 -9.07 -12.09 14.58
C VAL A 275 -10.45 -12.17 15.23
N TYR A 276 -11.40 -12.87 14.59
CA TYR A 276 -12.78 -12.92 15.08
C TYR A 276 -13.01 -13.91 16.24
N ASN A 277 -12.04 -14.75 16.57
CA ASN A 277 -12.08 -15.68 17.71
C ASN A 277 -11.45 -15.11 19.00
N THR A 278 -10.88 -13.91 18.93
CA THR A 278 -10.34 -13.18 20.07
C THR A 278 -11.00 -11.81 20.19
N ALA A 279 -11.07 -11.29 21.41
CA ALA A 279 -11.52 -9.93 21.65
C ALA A 279 -11.04 -9.41 22.99
N ARG A 280 -11.12 -8.10 23.17
CA ARG A 280 -11.12 -7.44 24.48
C ARG A 280 -12.53 -6.92 24.77
N VAL A 281 -13.02 -7.17 25.99
CA VAL A 281 -14.36 -6.79 26.43
C VAL A 281 -14.36 -5.95 27.70
N ILE A 282 -15.42 -5.15 27.87
CA ILE A 282 -15.85 -4.64 29.17
C ILE A 282 -16.92 -5.60 29.70
N LYS A 283 -16.79 -5.99 30.96
CA LYS A 283 -17.78 -6.82 31.63
C LYS A 283 -18.16 -6.21 32.97
N SER A 284 -19.46 -6.00 33.17
CA SER A 284 -20.01 -5.58 34.46
C SER A 284 -19.73 -6.58 35.58
N SER A 285 -19.42 -6.03 36.76
CA SER A 285 -19.27 -6.76 38.02
C SER A 285 -20.35 -6.31 38.99
N ASP A 286 -21.01 -7.26 39.65
CA ASP A 286 -21.93 -7.02 40.78
C ASP A 286 -22.97 -5.91 40.55
N ASP A 287 -23.71 -6.02 39.43
CA ASP A 287 -24.80 -5.13 38.99
C ASP A 287 -24.40 -3.71 38.56
N SER A 288 -23.12 -3.34 38.63
CA SER A 288 -22.62 -2.05 38.16
C SER A 288 -22.03 -2.16 36.75
N ILE A 289 -22.57 -1.36 35.83
CA ILE A 289 -21.96 -1.12 34.52
C ILE A 289 -20.77 -0.15 34.74
N PRO A 290 -19.55 -0.49 34.27
CA PRO A 290 -18.39 0.39 34.42
C PRO A 290 -18.57 1.74 33.72
N ASN A 291 -18.16 2.83 34.36
CA ASN A 291 -18.10 4.14 33.73
C ASN A 291 -16.73 4.31 33.06
N GLY A 292 -16.55 3.78 31.85
CA GLY A 292 -15.30 3.92 31.11
C GLY A 292 -15.33 3.22 29.75
N ASN A 293 -14.57 3.77 28.81
CA ASN A 293 -14.40 3.18 27.48
C ASN A 293 -13.04 2.46 27.39
N LEU A 294 -13.00 1.31 26.73
CA LEU A 294 -11.73 0.77 26.24
C LEU A 294 -11.25 1.63 25.09
N THR A 295 -9.99 2.03 25.14
CA THR A 295 -9.45 3.03 24.22
C THR A 295 -8.08 2.60 23.72
N TRP A 296 -7.90 2.68 22.40
CA TRP A 296 -6.62 2.44 21.73
C TRP A 296 -6.17 3.71 21.02
N LEU A 297 -4.88 4.00 21.11
CA LEU A 297 -4.24 5.17 20.52
C LEU A 297 -3.24 4.74 19.45
N PHE A 298 -3.42 5.27 18.24
CA PHE A 298 -2.58 4.98 17.09
C PHE A 298 -1.85 6.23 16.63
N ARG A 299 -0.53 6.13 16.41
CA ARG A 299 0.26 7.21 15.82
C ARG A 299 0.07 7.23 14.32
N VAL A 300 -0.27 8.38 13.75
CA VAL A 300 -0.53 8.56 12.33
C VAL A 300 0.14 9.83 11.78
N GLU A 301 0.31 9.90 10.46
CA GLU A 301 0.87 11.06 9.79
C GLU A 301 -0.16 12.19 9.66
N LYS A 302 0.28 13.43 9.83
CA LYS A 302 -0.59 14.60 9.72
C LYS A 302 -0.88 14.93 8.26
N GLY A 303 -2.04 15.55 7.99
CA GLY A 303 -2.39 16.04 6.66
C GLY A 303 -2.91 14.98 5.69
N TYR A 304 -3.27 13.80 6.21
CA TYR A 304 -3.92 12.73 5.47
C TYR A 304 -5.26 12.36 6.11
N SER A 305 -6.15 11.82 5.29
CA SER A 305 -7.36 11.14 5.74
C SER A 305 -7.08 9.65 5.90
N TYR A 306 -7.81 9.01 6.81
CA TYR A 306 -7.64 7.62 7.21
C TYR A 306 -8.97 6.88 7.16
N MET A 307 -8.92 5.65 6.65
CA MET A 307 -9.99 4.67 6.82
C MET A 307 -9.64 3.79 8.02
N VAL A 308 -10.54 3.76 8.99
CA VAL A 308 -10.45 2.95 10.20
C VAL A 308 -11.51 1.87 10.11
N ARG A 309 -11.08 0.61 10.00
CA ARG A 309 -11.99 -0.53 10.09
C ARG A 309 -11.92 -1.12 11.49
N MET A 310 -13.07 -1.24 12.12
CA MET A 310 -13.21 -1.95 13.39
C MET A 310 -13.93 -3.27 13.16
N HIS A 311 -13.35 -4.36 13.65
CA HIS A 311 -13.85 -5.72 13.51
C HIS A 311 -14.55 -6.15 14.80
N PHE A 312 -15.77 -6.70 14.64
CA PHE A 312 -16.63 -7.13 15.73
C PHE A 312 -17.14 -8.55 15.47
N CYS A 313 -17.22 -9.36 16.52
CA CYS A 313 -17.80 -10.68 16.49
C CYS A 313 -18.23 -11.01 17.92
N ASP A 314 -19.54 -11.19 18.15
CA ASP A 314 -20.04 -11.51 19.49
C ASP A 314 -19.73 -12.95 19.85
N ILE A 315 -18.57 -13.12 20.49
CA ILE A 315 -18.04 -14.38 21.02
C ILE A 315 -18.15 -14.45 22.56
N ALA A 316 -18.80 -13.45 23.18
CA ALA A 316 -18.76 -13.21 24.61
C ALA A 316 -20.14 -13.37 25.27
N SER A 317 -21.21 -13.01 24.56
CA SER A 317 -22.58 -13.07 25.06
C SER A 317 -23.05 -14.51 25.24
N VAL A 318 -23.84 -14.75 26.30
CA VAL A 318 -24.48 -16.05 26.55
C VAL A 318 -25.65 -16.30 25.58
N ALA A 319 -26.26 -15.25 25.06
CA ALA A 319 -27.36 -15.30 24.10
C ALA A 319 -27.33 -14.07 23.20
N SER A 320 -27.87 -14.22 21.99
CA SER A 320 -28.03 -13.11 21.04
C SER A 320 -28.92 -12.00 21.61
N GLY A 321 -28.55 -10.74 21.37
CA GLY A 321 -29.31 -9.56 21.82
C GLY A 321 -29.03 -9.15 23.27
N MET A 322 -27.90 -9.57 23.84
CA MET A 322 -27.46 -9.20 25.19
C MET A 322 -26.31 -8.19 25.21
N LEU A 323 -25.90 -7.68 24.05
CA LEU A 323 -24.75 -6.79 23.90
C LEU A 323 -25.16 -5.54 23.13
N TYR A 324 -25.16 -4.41 23.85
CA TYR A 324 -25.35 -3.07 23.33
C TYR A 324 -24.21 -2.21 23.82
N PHE A 325 -23.52 -1.53 22.90
CA PHE A 325 -22.36 -0.72 23.23
C PHE A 325 -22.20 0.43 22.25
N ASN A 326 -21.46 1.45 22.64
CA ASN A 326 -21.15 2.59 21.81
C ASN A 326 -19.76 2.42 21.18
N VAL A 327 -19.61 2.89 19.94
CA VAL A 327 -18.35 2.94 19.21
C VAL A 327 -17.96 4.40 19.00
N TYR A 328 -16.71 4.74 19.29
CA TYR A 328 -16.19 6.09 19.13
C TYR A 328 -14.93 6.09 18.28
N VAL A 329 -14.80 7.10 17.42
CA VAL A 329 -13.59 7.37 16.65
C VAL A 329 -13.22 8.84 16.83
N ASN A 330 -11.98 9.11 17.25
CA ASN A 330 -11.47 10.42 17.66
C ASN A 330 -12.39 11.12 18.69
N GLY A 331 -12.94 10.34 19.63
CA GLY A 331 -13.85 10.83 20.67
C GLY A 331 -15.28 11.13 20.21
N ASN A 332 -15.56 11.07 18.90
CA ASN A 332 -16.90 11.28 18.35
C ASN A 332 -17.66 9.96 18.31
N LEU A 333 -18.98 10.02 18.57
CA LEU A 333 -19.86 8.85 18.56
C LEU A 333 -20.10 8.37 17.12
N ALA A 334 -19.52 7.23 16.78
CA ALA A 334 -19.63 6.61 15.45
C ALA A 334 -20.83 5.67 15.35
N TYR A 335 -21.05 4.85 16.38
CA TYR A 335 -22.29 4.08 16.55
C TYR A 335 -22.82 4.26 17.97
N GLU A 336 -24.09 4.64 18.05
CA GLU A 336 -24.86 4.62 19.29
C GLU A 336 -25.59 3.28 19.41
N ASN A 337 -25.51 2.64 20.58
CA ASN A 337 -26.26 1.41 20.89
C ASN A 337 -26.09 0.30 19.84
N LEU A 338 -24.86 0.07 19.38
CA LEU A 338 -24.56 -0.97 18.40
C LEU A 338 -25.04 -2.33 18.91
N ASP A 339 -26.00 -2.91 18.19
CA ASP A 339 -26.53 -4.25 18.42
C ASP A 339 -26.00 -5.20 17.35
N LEU A 340 -24.99 -6.00 17.71
CA LEU A 340 -24.41 -6.97 16.79
C LEU A 340 -25.43 -8.05 16.38
N SER A 341 -26.44 -8.34 17.20
CA SER A 341 -27.47 -9.31 16.83
C SER A 341 -28.34 -8.84 15.67
N TYR A 342 -28.56 -7.53 15.57
CA TYR A 342 -29.22 -6.95 14.40
C TYR A 342 -28.33 -7.05 13.16
N MET A 343 -27.04 -6.71 13.29
CA MET A 343 -26.09 -6.71 12.16
C MET A 343 -25.79 -8.12 11.62
N THR A 344 -25.98 -9.15 12.43
CA THR A 344 -25.56 -10.53 12.13
C THR A 344 -26.71 -11.54 12.08
N ASN A 345 -27.94 -11.07 11.83
CA ASN A 345 -29.13 -11.92 11.74
C ASN A 345 -29.34 -12.83 12.97
N ARG A 346 -29.04 -12.30 14.17
CA ARG A 346 -29.16 -12.96 15.48
C ARG A 346 -28.25 -14.17 15.68
N LEU A 347 -27.19 -14.29 14.89
CA LEU A 347 -26.22 -15.38 15.00
C LEU A 347 -24.99 -14.94 15.78
N LEU A 348 -24.74 -15.59 16.91
CA LEU A 348 -23.50 -15.41 17.66
C LEU A 348 -22.28 -15.91 16.87
N ALA A 349 -21.10 -15.44 17.24
CA ALA A 349 -19.83 -15.74 16.56
C ALA A 349 -19.86 -15.44 15.05
N SER A 350 -20.74 -14.53 14.61
CA SER A 350 -20.82 -14.04 13.25
C SER A 350 -20.07 -12.71 13.14
N PRO A 351 -19.07 -12.61 12.24
CA PRO A 351 -18.32 -11.39 12.01
C PRO A 351 -19.15 -10.22 11.46
N PHE A 352 -18.81 -9.03 11.91
CA PHE A 352 -19.22 -7.73 11.38
C PHE A 352 -18.00 -6.80 11.36
N TYR A 353 -17.95 -5.87 10.40
CA TYR A 353 -16.97 -4.79 10.42
C TYR A 353 -17.64 -3.47 10.04
N ALA A 354 -17.06 -2.37 10.50
CA ALA A 354 -17.50 -1.03 10.14
C ALA A 354 -16.30 -0.18 9.73
N ASP A 355 -16.47 0.55 8.62
CA ASP A 355 -15.46 1.44 8.05
C ASP A 355 -15.79 2.90 8.34
N PHE A 356 -14.84 3.58 8.98
CA PHE A 356 -14.95 4.98 9.35
C PHE A 356 -13.90 5.79 8.61
N LEU A 357 -14.32 6.90 7.99
CA LEU A 357 -13.41 7.88 7.42
C LEU A 357 -13.19 9.00 8.44
N VAL A 358 -11.93 9.31 8.72
CA VAL A 358 -11.54 10.39 9.62
C VAL A 358 -10.33 11.12 9.08
N ASP A 359 -10.17 12.39 9.43
CA ASP A 359 -8.92 13.09 9.22
C ASP A 359 -7.98 12.84 10.40
N GLY A 360 -6.68 12.74 10.12
CA GLY A 360 -5.67 12.70 11.18
C GLY A 360 -5.76 13.96 12.02
N ASP A 361 -5.82 13.82 13.34
CA ASP A 361 -5.92 14.98 14.21
C ASP A 361 -4.64 15.86 14.12
N SER A 362 -4.72 17.10 14.61
CA SER A 362 -3.56 18.00 14.62
C SER A 362 -2.41 17.50 15.51
N SER A 363 -2.67 16.53 16.38
CA SER A 363 -1.71 15.93 17.30
C SER A 363 -0.93 14.76 16.68
N GLY A 364 -1.37 14.24 15.52
CA GLY A 364 -0.78 13.07 14.86
C GLY A 364 -1.22 11.75 15.51
N ASN A 365 -2.39 11.75 16.14
CA ASN A 365 -2.98 10.59 16.78
C ASN A 365 -4.35 10.27 16.15
N LEU A 366 -4.70 9.00 16.23
CA LEU A 366 -6.03 8.48 15.93
C LEU A 366 -6.45 7.62 17.11
N VAL A 367 -7.63 7.89 17.64
CA VAL A 367 -8.14 7.21 18.83
C VAL A 367 -9.40 6.44 18.47
N VAL A 368 -9.47 5.17 18.83
CA VAL A 368 -10.70 4.38 18.72
C VAL A 368 -11.09 3.89 20.11
N SER A 369 -12.39 3.86 20.39
CA SER A 369 -12.89 3.38 21.67
C SER A 369 -14.19 2.62 21.52
N VAL A 370 -14.42 1.67 22.43
CA VAL A 370 -15.71 1.04 22.65
C VAL A 370 -16.08 1.16 24.13
N GLY A 371 -17.35 1.39 24.42
CA GLY A 371 -17.79 1.57 25.80
C GLY A 371 -19.26 1.23 26.01
N PRO A 372 -19.69 1.14 27.27
CA PRO A 372 -21.08 0.83 27.59
C PRO A 372 -22.03 1.88 27.02
N SER A 373 -23.27 1.45 26.79
CA SER A 373 -24.35 2.30 26.32
C SER A 373 -25.47 2.37 27.35
N ASN A 374 -26.45 3.25 27.10
CA ASN A 374 -27.63 3.35 27.97
C ASN A 374 -28.57 2.12 27.85
N MET A 375 -28.31 1.22 26.90
CA MET A 375 -29.01 -0.05 26.71
C MET A 375 -28.19 -1.26 27.21
N SER A 376 -26.99 -1.03 27.75
CA SER A 376 -26.19 -2.12 28.35
C SER A 376 -26.93 -2.75 29.53
N LEU A 377 -26.74 -4.07 29.69
CA LEU A 377 -27.48 -4.87 30.65
C LEU A 377 -26.58 -5.22 31.85
N PRO A 378 -27.05 -5.08 33.11
CA PRO A 378 -26.30 -5.55 34.25
C PRO A 378 -25.96 -7.05 34.13
N ARG A 379 -24.74 -7.42 34.55
CA ARG A 379 -24.18 -8.78 34.47
C ARG A 379 -23.97 -9.32 33.04
N ALA A 380 -24.05 -8.47 32.02
CA ALA A 380 -23.74 -8.80 30.64
C ALA A 380 -22.36 -8.27 30.20
N VAL A 381 -22.06 -8.45 28.92
CA VAL A 381 -20.91 -7.83 28.26
C VAL A 381 -21.37 -6.44 27.81
N ASP A 382 -20.57 -5.43 28.10
CA ASP A 382 -20.96 -4.03 27.90
C ASP A 382 -20.24 -3.37 26.72
N ALA A 383 -19.17 -3.97 26.23
CA ALA A 383 -18.48 -3.58 24.99
C ALA A 383 -17.56 -4.71 24.51
N ILE A 384 -17.29 -4.76 23.19
CA ILE A 384 -16.37 -5.72 22.58
C ILE A 384 -15.63 -5.11 21.40
N LEU A 385 -14.39 -5.53 21.19
CA LEU A 385 -13.64 -5.27 19.95
C LEU A 385 -12.72 -6.45 19.64
N ASN A 386 -12.71 -6.90 18.39
CA ASN A 386 -11.95 -8.07 17.93
C ASN A 386 -10.71 -7.70 17.12
N GLY A 387 -10.74 -6.58 16.39
CA GLY A 387 -9.62 -6.15 15.56
C GLY A 387 -9.76 -4.72 15.05
N VAL A 388 -8.64 -4.12 14.66
CA VAL A 388 -8.58 -2.78 14.07
C VAL A 388 -7.62 -2.77 12.89
N GLU A 389 -8.04 -2.22 11.76
CA GLU A 389 -7.17 -1.87 10.63
C GLU A 389 -7.25 -0.37 10.36
N ILE A 390 -6.11 0.26 10.09
CA ILE A 390 -6.02 1.68 9.75
C ILE A 390 -5.24 1.84 8.46
N TRP A 391 -5.89 2.41 7.46
CA TRP A 391 -5.28 2.75 6.18
C TRP A 391 -5.22 4.25 5.99
N LYS A 392 -4.06 4.74 5.53
CA LYS A 392 -3.90 6.11 5.03
C LYS A 392 -4.38 6.18 3.58
N LEU A 393 -5.24 7.13 3.25
CA LEU A 393 -5.66 7.36 1.87
C LEU A 393 -4.62 8.19 1.14
N ASN A 394 -4.49 7.98 -0.17
CA ASN A 394 -3.73 8.92 -0.98
C ASN A 394 -4.37 10.31 -0.92
N ASN A 395 -3.54 11.35 -0.97
CA ASN A 395 -4.02 12.72 -1.09
C ASN A 395 -4.51 13.03 -2.53
N SER A 396 -4.99 14.25 -2.74
CA SER A 396 -5.48 14.74 -4.04
C SER A 396 -4.46 14.72 -5.18
N MET A 397 -3.16 14.58 -4.85
CA MET A 397 -2.07 14.45 -5.82
C MET A 397 -1.73 12.98 -6.15
N GLY A 398 -2.50 12.01 -5.61
CA GLY A 398 -2.22 10.59 -5.76
C GLY A 398 -0.99 10.15 -4.95
N SER A 399 -0.66 10.83 -3.86
CA SER A 399 0.54 10.56 -3.06
C SER A 399 0.20 10.05 -1.67
N PHE A 400 1.03 9.13 -1.15
CA PHE A 400 1.04 8.68 0.24
C PHE A 400 2.15 9.33 1.07
N ASP A 401 3.06 10.08 0.43
CA ASP A 401 4.24 10.67 1.06
C ASP A 401 4.55 12.08 0.48
N GLY A 402 4.13 13.10 1.24
CA GLY A 402 4.17 14.50 0.84
C GLY A 402 3.13 14.96 -0.20
N ALA A 403 3.16 16.26 -0.50
CA ALA A 403 2.17 16.96 -1.33
C ALA A 403 2.61 17.14 -2.80
N VAL A 404 3.18 16.10 -3.41
CA VAL A 404 3.60 16.12 -4.83
C VAL A 404 3.13 14.87 -5.55
N CYS A 405 2.86 14.95 -6.85
CA CYS A 405 2.48 13.80 -7.66
C CYS A 405 3.69 13.02 -8.21
N ALA A 406 3.44 11.81 -8.72
CA ALA A 406 4.44 10.99 -9.40
C ALA A 406 5.17 11.72 -10.54
N ASP A 407 4.46 12.51 -11.35
CA ASP A 407 5.05 13.27 -12.46
C ASP A 407 6.12 14.26 -12.01
N PHE A 408 5.98 14.81 -10.80
CA PHE A 408 6.97 15.71 -10.24
C PHE A 408 8.30 14.99 -9.99
N VAL A 409 8.26 13.74 -9.50
CA VAL A 409 9.46 12.91 -9.28
C VAL A 409 10.18 12.67 -10.60
N TRP A 410 9.45 12.27 -11.64
CA TRP A 410 10.02 12.02 -12.98
C TRP A 410 10.66 13.27 -13.60
N ARG A 411 10.01 14.43 -13.49
CA ARG A 411 10.55 15.70 -13.99
C ARG A 411 11.80 16.13 -13.23
N SER A 412 11.81 15.95 -11.91
CA SER A 412 12.93 16.35 -11.05
C SER A 412 14.19 15.55 -11.38
N TRP A 413 14.07 14.23 -11.54
CA TRP A 413 15.19 13.38 -11.94
C TRP A 413 15.77 13.75 -13.33
N ARG A 414 14.89 14.01 -14.32
CA ARG A 414 15.31 14.41 -15.68
C ARG A 414 15.98 15.79 -15.71
N ARG A 415 15.51 16.76 -14.91
CA ARG A 415 16.14 18.10 -14.86
C ARG A 415 17.56 18.05 -14.31
N GLY A 416 17.86 17.14 -13.39
CA GLY A 416 19.24 16.84 -12.99
C GLY A 416 20.15 16.43 -14.18
N HIS A 417 19.59 16.02 -15.32
CA HIS A 417 20.32 15.69 -16.54
C HIS A 417 20.43 16.84 -17.56
N ALA A 418 19.44 17.74 -17.64
CA ALA A 418 19.41 18.80 -18.64
C ALA A 418 19.88 20.18 -18.13
N GLY A 419 19.85 20.41 -16.81
CA GLY A 419 20.05 21.73 -16.20
C GLY A 419 21.45 22.33 -16.36
N VAL A 420 22.46 21.52 -16.72
CA VAL A 420 23.84 21.99 -16.90
C VAL A 420 24.23 22.09 -18.38
N LEU A 421 23.75 21.17 -19.23
CA LEU A 421 24.15 21.12 -20.65
C LEU A 421 23.51 22.23 -21.50
N LEU A 422 22.22 22.53 -21.31
CA LEU A 422 21.54 23.58 -22.08
C LEU A 422 22.13 24.99 -21.86
N PRO A 423 22.37 25.47 -20.62
CA PRO A 423 22.98 26.77 -20.42
C PRO A 423 24.44 26.81 -20.87
N LEU A 424 25.20 25.71 -20.76
CA LEU A 424 26.56 25.63 -21.29
C LEU A 424 26.60 25.71 -22.81
N VAL A 425 25.72 24.98 -23.50
CA VAL A 425 25.61 25.02 -24.97
C VAL A 425 25.17 26.41 -25.42
N ALA A 426 24.16 27.01 -24.75
CA ALA A 426 23.74 28.38 -25.03
C ALA A 426 24.85 29.42 -24.79
N ALA A 427 25.64 29.26 -23.71
CA ALA A 427 26.78 30.12 -23.42
C ALA A 427 27.89 29.98 -24.48
N VAL A 428 28.16 28.78 -24.96
CA VAL A 428 29.12 28.55 -26.06
C VAL A 428 28.63 29.21 -27.35
N PHE A 429 27.34 29.08 -27.70
CA PHE A 429 26.78 29.75 -28.88
C PHE A 429 26.81 31.28 -28.75
N LEU A 430 26.54 31.83 -27.56
CA LEU A 430 26.66 33.26 -27.29
C LEU A 430 28.11 33.73 -27.44
N LEU A 431 29.09 33.02 -26.87
CA LEU A 431 30.51 33.35 -26.99
C LEU A 431 31.00 33.29 -28.44
N LEU A 432 30.56 32.28 -29.21
CA LEU A 432 30.86 32.19 -30.63
C LEU A 432 30.26 33.37 -31.40
N SER A 433 28.99 33.73 -31.14
CA SER A 433 28.36 34.88 -31.80
C SER A 433 29.06 36.21 -31.50
N VAL A 434 29.49 36.42 -30.25
CA VAL A 434 30.27 37.60 -29.84
C VAL A 434 31.65 37.59 -30.51
N SER A 435 32.31 36.44 -30.59
CA SER A 435 33.63 36.33 -31.23
C SER A 435 33.57 36.68 -32.73
N VAL A 436 32.56 36.17 -33.45
CA VAL A 436 32.32 36.47 -34.87
C VAL A 436 32.01 37.96 -35.05
N PHE A 437 31.17 38.54 -34.18
CA PHE A 437 30.85 39.97 -34.23
C PHE A 437 32.08 40.85 -33.99
N LEU A 438 32.94 40.49 -33.03
CA LEU A 438 34.20 41.19 -32.76
C LEU A 438 35.20 41.05 -33.91
N GLN A 439 35.30 39.88 -34.54
CA GLN A 439 36.13 39.65 -35.72
C GLN A 439 35.65 40.48 -36.91
N TRP A 440 34.33 40.52 -37.14
CA TRP A 440 33.72 41.34 -38.20
C TRP A 440 33.97 42.83 -37.99
N ARG A 441 33.88 43.33 -36.74
CA ARG A 441 34.25 44.72 -36.40
C ARG A 441 35.73 45.01 -36.63
N ARG A 442 36.62 44.06 -36.34
CA ARG A 442 38.07 44.22 -36.58
C ARG A 442 38.42 44.21 -38.07
N SER A 443 37.72 43.41 -38.88
CA SER A 443 37.89 43.36 -40.34
C SER A 443 37.23 44.53 -41.09
N GLY A 444 36.29 45.24 -40.45
CA GLY A 444 35.62 46.43 -41.01
C GLY A 444 36.43 47.73 -40.99
N ALA A 445 37.67 47.71 -40.47
CA ALA A 445 38.55 48.88 -40.42
C ALA A 445 39.74 48.73 -41.39
N VAL A 446 39.46 48.51 -42.67
CA VAL A 446 40.47 48.71 -43.73
C VAL A 446 40.31 50.15 -44.23
N ALA A 447 41.25 51.00 -43.85
CA ALA A 447 41.34 52.38 -44.31
C ALA A 447 41.54 52.42 -45.83
N TRP A 448 40.62 53.06 -46.55
CA TRP A 448 40.74 53.34 -47.97
C TRP A 448 41.83 54.41 -48.19
N SER A 449 42.94 54.02 -48.84
CA SER A 449 43.87 54.97 -49.47
C SER A 449 43.47 55.17 -50.94
N PRO A 450 43.40 56.41 -51.45
CA PRO A 450 43.03 56.65 -52.84
C PRO A 450 44.17 56.25 -53.79
N LEU A 451 43.86 55.44 -54.81
CA LEU A 451 44.78 55.08 -55.88
C LEU A 451 44.81 56.18 -56.97
N PRO A 452 45.99 56.45 -57.59
CA PRO A 452 46.13 57.39 -58.68
C PRO A 452 45.63 56.79 -60.01
N VAL A 453 45.05 57.64 -60.84
CA VAL A 453 44.54 57.30 -62.17
C VAL A 453 45.65 57.55 -63.19
N ASP A 454 46.07 56.51 -63.90
CA ASP A 454 46.88 56.64 -65.12
C ASP A 454 46.20 55.83 -66.23
N VAL A 455 45.81 56.52 -67.30
CA VAL A 455 45.04 55.99 -68.43
C VAL A 455 46.02 55.78 -69.59
N SER A 456 46.26 54.53 -69.97
CA SER A 456 46.96 54.20 -71.21
C SER A 456 45.98 54.10 -72.37
N GLU A 457 46.14 54.99 -73.35
CA GLU A 457 45.45 55.02 -74.63
C GLU A 457 46.05 53.96 -75.56
N THR A 458 45.24 53.01 -76.04
CA THR A 458 45.65 52.03 -77.07
C THR A 458 44.75 52.16 -78.29
N ASP A 459 45.37 52.61 -79.37
CA ASP A 459 44.89 52.59 -80.76
C ASP A 459 44.54 51.17 -81.23
N LEU A 460 43.37 51.00 -81.84
CA LEU A 460 42.99 49.81 -82.60
C LEU A 460 42.65 50.19 -84.04
N LYS A 461 43.54 49.79 -84.96
CA LYS A 461 43.37 49.86 -86.42
C LYS A 461 42.78 48.54 -86.95
N SER A 462 41.63 48.68 -87.62
CA SER A 462 41.10 47.95 -88.78
C SER A 462 41.39 46.45 -89.00
N GLY A 463 40.33 45.67 -89.30
CA GLY A 463 40.51 44.38 -89.96
C GLY A 463 39.29 43.48 -90.21
N ASN A 464 38.30 43.96 -90.97
CA ASN A 464 37.53 43.25 -92.01
C ASN A 464 36.84 41.87 -91.85
N ARG A 465 35.60 41.86 -92.40
CA ARG A 465 34.84 40.82 -93.17
C ARG A 465 34.13 39.72 -92.35
N PHE A 466 32.85 39.37 -92.56
CA PHE A 466 31.83 39.69 -93.57
C PHE A 466 30.45 39.83 -92.90
#